data_AF-A0A1Y1JST2-F1
#
_entry.id   AF-A0A1Y1JST2-F1
#
_cell.length_a   1.000
_cell.length_b   1.000
_cell.length_c   1.000
_cell.angle_alpha   90.00
_cell.angle_beta   90.00
_cell.angle_gamma   90.00
#
_symmetry.space_group_name_H-M   'P 1'
#
loop_
_entity.id
_entity.type
_entity.pdbx_description
1 polymer ?
#
loop_
_entity_poly.entity_id
_entity_poly.type
_entity_poly.pdbx_seq_one_letter_code
_entity_poly.pdbx_strand_id
1 'polypeptide(L)'
;MSSYKNVIPKRSYQERGQAKHRLYLGELEKKVDYGKRREIYKKKKKIENVLKEKIMNKNPDEFHTGMIHSRINDDTNELIKEEKVLKEEVKLKHKRDELTQQANMLYKKLKKINKAIDNYQINVPLRYIFNNSHEYYNDNEDTYVLKAENKKVKNRAAILQKRYNSLINLKKNILSHIRNIDNKYVITYKNVDGYSVIKGSGGTPYRFFAPRLR
;
A
#
# COMPACT_ATOMS: atom_id res chain seq x y z
N MET A 1 4.53 -35.87 33.33
CA MET A 1 4.69 -35.30 31.97
C MET A 1 4.51 -36.42 30.94
N SER A 2 3.71 -36.23 29.89
CA SER A 2 3.41 -37.32 28.95
C SER A 2 4.42 -37.39 27.80
N SER A 3 5.49 -38.16 27.98
CA SER A 3 6.61 -38.27 27.03
C SER A 3 6.23 -38.90 25.66
N TYR A 4 5.22 -39.78 25.62
CA TYR A 4 4.86 -40.53 24.40
C TYR A 4 3.59 -40.06 23.66
N LYS A 5 2.92 -38.98 24.11
CA LYS A 5 1.64 -38.52 23.52
C LYS A 5 1.76 -37.94 22.09
N ASN A 6 2.97 -37.60 21.66
CA ASN A 6 3.24 -37.05 20.33
C ASN A 6 3.77 -38.09 19.33
N VAL A 7 4.10 -39.31 19.80
CA VAL A 7 4.63 -40.40 18.96
C VAL A 7 3.50 -41.11 18.19
N ILE A 8 2.30 -41.14 18.76
CA ILE A 8 1.11 -41.72 18.13
C ILE A 8 0.22 -40.58 17.61
N PRO A 9 -0.04 -40.49 16.29
CA PRO A 9 -0.93 -39.47 15.75
C PRO A 9 -2.36 -39.69 16.28
N LYS A 10 -2.94 -38.64 16.89
CA LYS A 10 -4.32 -38.67 17.35
C LYS A 10 -5.28 -38.45 16.19
N ARG A 11 -6.42 -39.14 16.22
CA ARG A 11 -7.52 -38.91 15.28
C ARG A 11 -7.98 -37.45 15.38
N SER A 12 -8.09 -36.77 14.24
CA SER A 12 -8.80 -35.51 14.14
C SER A 12 -10.31 -35.77 14.12
N TYR A 13 -11.04 -35.06 14.99
CA TYR A 13 -12.50 -35.07 14.97
C TYR A 13 -12.97 -33.98 14.02
N GLN A 14 -13.67 -34.38 12.96
CA GLN A 14 -14.28 -33.45 12.02
C GLN A 14 -15.64 -32.97 12.52
N GLU A 15 -15.97 -31.73 12.22
CA GLU A 15 -17.25 -31.14 12.58
C GLU A 15 -18.33 -31.50 11.55
N ARG A 16 -19.58 -31.63 12.01
CA ARG A 16 -20.73 -31.89 11.13
C ARG A 16 -21.28 -30.59 10.55
N GLY A 17 -21.69 -30.64 9.28
CA GLY A 17 -22.42 -29.56 8.61
C GLY A 17 -23.88 -29.40 9.06
N GLN A 18 -24.57 -28.40 8.51
CA GLN A 18 -26.01 -28.17 8.67
C GLN A 18 -26.81 -29.27 7.93
N ALA A 19 -28.00 -29.61 8.45
CA ALA A 19 -28.88 -30.57 7.80
C ALA A 19 -29.37 -30.05 6.43
N LYS A 20 -29.46 -30.93 5.43
CA LYS A 20 -29.76 -30.55 4.03
C LYS A 20 -31.02 -29.69 3.89
N HIS A 21 -32.10 -30.04 4.59
CA HIS A 21 -33.36 -29.30 4.55
C HIS A 21 -33.29 -27.92 5.22
N ARG A 22 -32.27 -27.64 6.04
CA ARG A 22 -32.06 -26.36 6.74
C ARG A 22 -30.92 -25.52 6.19
N LEU A 23 -30.31 -25.93 5.07
CA LEU A 23 -29.22 -25.18 4.45
C LEU A 23 -29.64 -23.75 4.05
N TYR A 24 -30.93 -23.52 3.81
CA TYR A 24 -31.48 -22.18 3.51
C TYR A 24 -31.31 -21.17 4.67
N LEU A 25 -31.10 -21.64 5.92
CA LEU A 25 -30.84 -20.79 7.08
C LEU A 25 -29.35 -20.40 7.22
N GLY A 26 -28.49 -20.93 6.35
CA GLY A 26 -27.05 -20.77 6.42
C GLY A 26 -26.35 -21.84 7.26
N GLU A 27 -25.09 -21.56 7.59
CA GLU A 27 -24.23 -22.48 8.33
C GLU A 27 -24.68 -22.67 9.78
N LEU A 28 -24.51 -23.87 10.32
CA LEU A 28 -24.87 -24.18 11.69
C LEU A 28 -23.82 -23.61 12.65
N GLU A 29 -24.17 -22.54 13.37
CA GLU A 29 -23.31 -21.89 14.37
C GLU A 29 -22.76 -22.92 15.40
N LYS A 30 -21.44 -22.95 15.57
CA LYS A 30 -20.78 -23.83 16.56
C LYS A 30 -20.34 -23.06 17.79
N LYS A 31 -19.78 -23.78 18.78
CA LYS A 31 -19.32 -23.17 20.03
C LYS A 31 -18.26 -22.08 19.81
N VAL A 32 -17.38 -22.28 18.82
CA VAL A 32 -16.34 -21.30 18.45
C VAL A 32 -16.98 -20.02 17.92
N ASP A 33 -17.95 -20.15 17.01
CA ASP A 33 -18.65 -19.01 16.41
C ASP A 33 -19.51 -18.27 17.45
N TYR A 34 -20.22 -19.01 18.30
CA TYR A 34 -20.95 -18.46 19.44
C TYR A 34 -20.02 -17.69 20.38
N GLY A 35 -18.81 -18.20 20.63
CA GLY A 35 -17.79 -17.49 21.40
C GLY A 35 -17.50 -16.11 20.80
N LYS A 36 -17.19 -16.06 19.51
CA LYS A 36 -16.92 -14.81 18.78
C LYS A 36 -18.14 -13.88 18.78
N ARG A 37 -19.34 -14.40 18.52
CA ARG A 37 -20.59 -13.61 18.52
C ARG A 37 -20.89 -13.01 19.89
N ARG A 38 -20.74 -13.80 20.95
CA ARG A 38 -20.92 -13.35 22.35
C ARG A 38 -19.92 -12.25 22.70
N GLU A 39 -18.67 -12.38 22.29
CA GLU A 39 -17.66 -11.35 22.53
C GLU A 39 -17.99 -10.04 21.81
N ILE A 40 -18.41 -10.11 20.54
CA ILE A 40 -18.84 -8.93 19.78
C ILE A 40 -20.06 -8.28 20.45
N TYR A 41 -21.06 -9.06 20.85
CA TYR A 41 -22.24 -8.56 21.54
C TYR A 41 -21.87 -7.85 22.85
N LYS A 42 -21.03 -8.48 23.68
CA LYS A 42 -20.55 -7.88 24.93
C LYS A 42 -19.79 -6.57 24.69
N LYS A 43 -18.94 -6.50 23.66
CA LYS A 43 -18.23 -5.28 23.29
C LYS A 43 -19.21 -4.17 22.89
N LYS A 44 -20.19 -4.46 22.02
CA LYS A 44 -21.22 -3.50 21.62
C LYS A 44 -22.03 -3.01 22.82
N LYS A 45 -22.47 -3.93 23.69
CA LYS A 45 -23.24 -3.57 24.90
C LYS A 45 -22.43 -2.70 25.87
N LYS A 46 -21.14 -2.98 26.04
CA LYS A 46 -20.26 -2.13 26.86
C LYS A 46 -20.16 -0.71 26.30
N ILE A 47 -19.99 -0.57 24.98
CA ILE A 47 -19.95 0.74 24.32
C ILE A 47 -21.28 1.47 24.51
N GLU A 48 -22.41 0.79 24.28
CA GLU A 48 -23.76 1.35 24.48
C GLU A 48 -23.96 1.88 25.91
N ASN A 49 -23.55 1.11 26.93
CA ASN A 49 -23.70 1.52 28.33
C ASN A 49 -22.86 2.77 28.64
N VAL A 50 -21.61 2.82 28.16
CA VAL A 50 -20.73 3.99 28.34
C VAL A 50 -21.31 5.23 27.63
N LEU A 51 -21.88 5.06 26.44
CA LEU A 51 -22.54 6.18 25.73
C LEU A 51 -23.78 6.67 26.48
N LYS A 52 -24.60 5.76 27.02
CA LYS A 52 -25.76 6.13 27.84
C LYS A 52 -25.35 6.90 29.08
N GLU A 53 -24.34 6.43 29.81
CA GLU A 53 -23.81 7.13 30.98
C GLU A 53 -23.33 8.54 30.64
N LYS A 54 -22.59 8.70 29.52
CA LYS A 54 -22.17 10.02 29.04
C LYS A 54 -23.34 10.94 28.69
N ILE A 55 -24.40 10.41 28.07
CA ILE A 55 -25.59 11.18 27.73
C ILE A 55 -26.33 11.61 29.01
N MET A 56 -26.47 10.72 30.00
CA MET A 56 -27.14 11.03 31.26
C MET A 56 -26.36 12.05 32.10
N ASN A 57 -25.03 12.02 32.04
CA ASN A 57 -24.16 12.93 32.77
C ASN A 57 -23.76 14.17 31.93
N LYS A 58 -24.42 14.43 30.80
CA LYS A 58 -24.10 15.57 29.93
C LYS A 58 -24.51 16.88 30.62
N ASN A 59 -23.59 17.85 30.69
CA ASN A 59 -23.91 19.20 31.17
C ASN A 59 -24.61 19.98 30.04
N PRO A 60 -25.84 20.50 30.23
CA PRO A 60 -26.53 21.28 29.21
C PRO A 60 -25.80 22.58 28.83
N ASP A 61 -25.00 23.13 29.74
CA ASP A 61 -24.27 24.40 29.56
C ASP A 61 -22.82 24.18 29.08
N GLU A 62 -22.46 22.97 28.64
CA GLU A 62 -21.11 22.71 28.15
C GLU A 62 -20.83 23.47 26.83
N PHE A 63 -19.71 24.20 26.80
CA PHE A 63 -19.26 24.90 25.61
C PHE A 63 -17.89 24.40 25.16
N HIS A 64 -17.77 24.04 23.89
CA HIS A 64 -16.51 23.73 23.22
C HIS A 64 -16.29 24.69 22.06
N THR A 65 -15.06 25.20 21.89
CA THR A 65 -14.72 26.11 20.78
C THR A 65 -14.98 25.52 19.38
N GLY A 66 -15.05 24.19 19.27
CA GLY A 66 -15.46 23.50 18.04
C GLY A 66 -16.94 23.68 17.67
N MET A 67 -17.82 23.99 18.62
CA MET A 67 -19.25 24.24 18.39
C MET A 67 -19.49 25.53 17.59
N ILE A 68 -18.52 26.45 17.58
CA ILE A 68 -18.59 27.68 16.77
C ILE A 68 -18.64 27.35 15.27
N HIS A 69 -17.92 26.30 14.85
CA HIS A 69 -17.73 25.92 13.44
C HIS A 69 -18.41 24.60 13.08
N SER A 70 -19.33 24.12 13.91
CA SER A 70 -20.06 22.88 13.63
C SER A 70 -21.46 22.93 14.19
N ARG A 71 -22.41 22.36 13.44
CA ARG A 71 -23.82 22.29 13.80
C ARG A 71 -24.31 20.87 13.62
N ILE A 72 -25.23 20.43 14.49
CA ILE A 72 -25.92 19.16 14.32
C ILE A 72 -27.14 19.44 13.46
N ASN A 73 -27.38 18.63 12.44
CA ASN A 73 -28.63 18.68 11.68
C ASN A 73 -29.72 17.97 12.47
N ASP A 74 -30.82 18.66 12.78
CA ASP A 74 -31.89 18.13 13.62
C ASP A 74 -32.62 16.94 12.96
N ASP A 75 -32.67 16.88 11.63
CA ASP A 75 -33.36 15.80 10.90
C ASP A 75 -32.54 14.50 10.83
N THR A 76 -31.22 14.61 10.64
CA THR A 76 -30.33 13.46 10.40
C THR A 76 -29.42 13.12 11.58
N ASN A 77 -29.36 13.98 12.61
CA ASN A 77 -28.39 13.92 13.72
C ASN A 77 -26.93 13.85 13.27
N GLU A 78 -26.62 14.39 12.09
CA GLU A 78 -25.28 14.44 11.55
C GLU A 78 -24.56 15.73 11.94
N LEU A 79 -23.29 15.62 12.32
CA LEU A 79 -22.45 16.77 12.61
C LEU A 79 -21.94 17.39 11.31
N ILE A 80 -22.52 18.53 10.93
CA ILE A 80 -22.07 19.34 9.80
C ILE A 80 -20.97 20.28 10.31
N LYS A 81 -19.79 20.22 9.71
CA LYS A 81 -18.68 21.13 10.01
C LYS A 81 -18.61 22.18 8.92
N GLU A 82 -18.51 23.44 9.31
CA GLU A 82 -18.23 24.52 8.37
C GLU A 82 -16.83 24.31 7.77
N GLU A 83 -16.72 24.40 6.45
CA GLU A 83 -15.42 24.34 5.79
C GLU A 83 -14.62 25.59 6.15
N LYS A 84 -13.35 25.41 6.50
CA LYS A 84 -12.44 26.55 6.70
C LYS A 84 -12.22 27.23 5.35
N VAL A 85 -12.85 28.38 5.14
CA VAL A 85 -12.59 29.23 3.98
C VAL A 85 -11.24 29.91 4.17
N LEU A 86 -10.18 29.20 3.76
CA LEU A 86 -8.83 29.75 3.71
C LEU A 86 -8.71 30.73 2.55
N LYS A 87 -7.96 31.82 2.75
CA LYS A 87 -7.52 32.72 1.67
C LYS A 87 -6.80 31.90 0.60
N GLU A 88 -6.96 32.27 -0.67
CA GLU A 88 -6.39 31.53 -1.80
C GLU A 88 -4.86 31.38 -1.70
N GLU A 89 -4.16 32.43 -1.27
CA GLU A 89 -2.72 32.42 -1.03
C GLU A 89 -2.28 31.34 -0.02
N VAL A 90 -3.05 31.19 1.07
CA VAL A 90 -2.78 30.19 2.10
C VAL A 90 -3.05 28.78 1.59
N LYS A 91 -4.12 28.60 0.80
CA LYS A 91 -4.42 27.33 0.14
C LYS A 91 -3.29 26.92 -0.81
N LEU A 92 -2.79 27.87 -1.61
CA LEU A 92 -1.66 27.66 -2.51
C LEU A 92 -0.40 27.29 -1.72
N LYS A 93 -0.06 28.01 -0.65
CA LYS A 93 1.10 27.67 0.20
C LYS A 93 1.02 26.24 0.74
N HIS A 94 -0.11 25.85 1.33
CA HIS A 94 -0.30 24.49 1.84
C HIS A 94 -0.20 23.44 0.75
N LYS A 95 -0.76 23.71 -0.43
CA LYS A 95 -0.66 22.80 -1.58
C LYS A 95 0.79 22.64 -2.03
N ARG A 96 1.60 23.70 -1.97
CA ARG A 96 3.02 23.68 -2.34
C ARG A 96 3.77 22.75 -1.39
N ASP A 97 3.60 22.96 -0.08
CA ASP A 97 4.21 22.14 0.96
C ASP A 97 3.81 20.67 0.84
N GLU A 98 2.52 20.39 0.60
CA GLU A 98 1.99 19.03 0.42
C GLU A 98 2.67 18.30 -0.75
N LEU A 99 2.76 18.95 -1.92
CA LEU A 99 3.39 18.38 -3.11
C LEU A 99 4.89 18.14 -2.89
N THR A 100 5.59 19.09 -2.26
CA THR A 100 7.01 18.94 -1.92
C THR A 100 7.24 17.79 -0.93
N GLN A 101 6.40 17.66 0.10
CA GLN A 101 6.47 16.55 1.05
C GLN A 101 6.23 15.21 0.37
N GLN A 102 5.22 15.11 -0.50
CA GLN A 102 4.93 13.90 -1.28
C GLN A 102 6.11 13.51 -2.17
N ALA A 103 6.68 14.47 -2.91
CA ALA A 103 7.86 14.25 -3.74
C ALA A 103 9.03 13.74 -2.89
N ASN A 104 9.33 14.39 -1.76
CA ASN A 104 10.40 13.99 -0.84
C ASN A 104 10.23 12.57 -0.31
N MET A 105 9.00 12.18 0.04
CA MET A 105 8.70 10.81 0.46
C MET A 105 8.97 9.80 -0.66
N LEU A 106 8.59 10.12 -1.89
CA LEU A 106 8.84 9.25 -3.05
C LEU A 106 10.33 9.14 -3.37
N TYR A 107 11.10 10.23 -3.31
CA TYR A 107 12.55 10.18 -3.49
C TYR A 107 13.24 9.36 -2.40
N LYS A 108 12.80 9.44 -1.14
CA LYS A 108 13.28 8.56 -0.06
C LYS A 108 12.98 7.09 -0.35
N LYS A 109 11.77 6.77 -0.84
CA LYS A 109 11.42 5.40 -1.25
C LYS A 109 12.28 4.94 -2.42
N LEU A 110 12.44 5.78 -3.45
CA LEU A 110 13.27 5.51 -4.63
C LEU A 110 14.71 5.18 -4.24
N LYS A 111 15.30 5.96 -3.31
CA LYS A 111 16.65 5.70 -2.77
C LYS A 111 16.76 4.31 -2.13
N LYS A 112 15.76 3.91 -1.33
CA LYS A 112 15.72 2.57 -0.71
C LYS A 112 15.65 1.45 -1.76
N ILE A 113 14.86 1.64 -2.81
CA ILE A 113 14.69 0.65 -3.87
C ILE A 113 15.93 0.55 -4.74
N ASN A 114 16.55 1.68 -5.10
CA ASN A 114 17.83 1.66 -5.81
C ASN A 114 18.87 0.88 -5.00
N LYS A 115 19.01 1.17 -3.69
CA LYS A 115 19.90 0.40 -2.82
C LYS A 115 19.55 -1.10 -2.79
N ALA A 116 18.26 -1.46 -2.80
CA ALA A 116 17.83 -2.85 -2.82
C ALA A 116 18.13 -3.54 -4.17
N ILE A 117 18.07 -2.80 -5.28
CA ILE A 117 18.44 -3.28 -6.62
C ILE A 117 19.96 -3.44 -6.71
N ASP A 118 20.72 -2.43 -6.27
CA ASP A 118 22.20 -2.44 -6.33
C ASP A 118 22.78 -3.57 -5.47
N ASN A 119 22.18 -3.82 -4.31
CA ASN A 119 22.56 -4.92 -3.42
C ASN A 119 21.96 -6.28 -3.84
N TYR A 120 21.18 -6.34 -4.92
CA TYR A 120 20.51 -7.58 -5.32
C TYR A 120 21.51 -8.57 -5.91
N GLN A 121 21.91 -9.56 -5.11
CA GLN A 121 22.81 -10.62 -5.56
C GLN A 121 22.04 -11.80 -6.14
N ILE A 122 22.48 -12.24 -7.32
CA ILE A 122 21.95 -13.40 -8.02
C ILE A 122 22.91 -14.57 -7.80
N ASN A 123 22.59 -15.42 -6.84
CA ASN A 123 23.43 -16.58 -6.47
C ASN A 123 23.04 -17.84 -7.27
N VAL A 124 22.86 -17.68 -8.57
CA VAL A 124 22.60 -18.76 -9.53
C VAL A 124 23.29 -18.39 -10.85
N PRO A 125 23.94 -19.33 -11.56
CA PRO A 125 24.59 -19.02 -12.84
C PRO A 125 23.61 -18.37 -13.83
N LEU A 126 24.07 -17.35 -14.53
CA LEU A 126 23.24 -16.52 -15.42
C LEU A 126 22.50 -17.34 -16.49
N ARG A 127 23.07 -18.48 -16.93
CA ARG A 127 22.45 -19.45 -17.86
C ARG A 127 21.08 -19.98 -17.42
N TYR A 128 20.75 -19.93 -16.12
CA TYR A 128 19.44 -20.36 -15.62
C TYR A 128 18.42 -19.23 -15.53
N ILE A 129 18.85 -17.98 -15.69
CA ILE A 129 18.05 -16.76 -15.41
C ILE A 129 17.74 -16.01 -16.69
N PHE A 130 18.77 -15.79 -17.50
CA PHE A 130 18.65 -15.28 -18.84
C PHE A 130 18.71 -16.48 -19.77
N ASN A 131 17.97 -16.49 -20.87
CA ASN A 131 18.13 -17.49 -21.94
C ASN A 131 19.48 -17.27 -22.67
N ASN A 132 20.56 -17.06 -21.93
CA ASN A 132 21.91 -16.95 -22.45
C ASN A 132 22.48 -18.35 -22.58
N SER A 133 22.84 -18.74 -23.80
CA SER A 133 23.81 -19.81 -24.03
C SER A 133 25.14 -19.36 -23.45
N HIS A 134 25.73 -20.14 -22.56
CA HIS A 134 27.13 -19.94 -22.19
C HIS A 134 27.95 -20.90 -23.02
N GLU A 135 28.73 -20.32 -23.93
CA GLU A 135 29.61 -21.02 -24.85
C GLU A 135 31.00 -21.13 -24.21
N TYR A 136 31.54 -22.34 -24.23
CA TYR A 136 32.94 -22.62 -23.90
C TYR A 136 33.67 -23.03 -25.16
N TYR A 137 34.89 -22.52 -25.32
CA TYR A 137 35.84 -22.94 -26.34
C TYR A 137 36.83 -23.88 -25.68
N ASN A 138 36.96 -25.09 -26.22
CA ASN A 138 37.98 -26.04 -25.78
C ASN A 138 39.26 -25.86 -26.62
N ASP A 139 40.39 -26.36 -26.13
CA ASP A 139 41.70 -26.24 -26.82
C ASP A 139 41.71 -26.90 -28.22
N ASN A 140 40.71 -27.74 -28.52
CA ASN A 140 40.49 -28.39 -29.82
C ASN A 140 39.57 -27.59 -30.77
N GLU A 141 39.30 -26.31 -30.50
CA GLU A 141 38.37 -25.43 -31.26
C GLU A 141 36.88 -25.85 -31.26
N ASP A 142 36.53 -26.91 -30.53
CA ASP A 142 35.12 -27.32 -30.35
C ASP A 142 34.35 -26.33 -29.45
N THR A 143 33.12 -26.01 -29.84
CA THR A 143 32.20 -25.15 -29.08
C THR A 143 31.18 -25.97 -28.30
N TYR A 144 31.09 -25.74 -26.98
CA TYR A 144 30.07 -26.39 -26.14
C TYR A 144 29.12 -25.37 -25.51
N VAL A 145 27.82 -25.53 -25.72
CA VAL A 145 26.78 -24.71 -25.10
C VAL A 145 26.25 -25.38 -23.85
N LEU A 146 26.48 -24.79 -22.67
CA LEU A 146 25.87 -25.28 -21.43
C LEU A 146 24.36 -25.05 -21.42
N LYS A 147 23.58 -26.14 -21.50
CA LYS A 147 22.12 -26.09 -21.34
C LYS A 147 21.73 -26.10 -19.87
N ALA A 148 20.57 -25.51 -19.58
CA ALA A 148 20.00 -25.47 -18.23
C ALA A 148 19.34 -26.82 -17.86
N GLU A 149 20.14 -27.77 -17.38
CA GLU A 149 19.68 -29.15 -17.15
C GLU A 149 18.96 -29.36 -15.80
N ASN A 150 19.37 -28.65 -14.74
CA ASN A 150 18.85 -28.89 -13.39
C ASN A 150 17.54 -28.13 -13.10
N LYS A 151 16.42 -28.89 -13.00
CA LYS A 151 15.07 -28.36 -12.73
C LYS A 151 14.96 -27.57 -11.41
N LYS A 152 15.66 -27.98 -10.34
CA LYS A 152 15.61 -27.28 -9.03
C LYS A 152 16.22 -25.89 -9.12
N VAL A 153 17.36 -25.78 -9.81
CA VAL A 153 18.09 -24.52 -10.01
C VAL A 153 17.29 -23.58 -10.92
N LYS A 154 16.67 -24.11 -11.99
CA LYS A 154 15.77 -23.35 -12.87
C LYS A 154 14.58 -22.74 -12.11
N ASN A 155 13.95 -23.50 -11.22
CA ASN A 155 12.85 -22.99 -10.38
C ASN A 155 13.33 -21.85 -9.45
N ARG A 156 14.51 -22.01 -8.83
CA ARG A 156 15.10 -20.99 -7.96
C ARG A 156 15.46 -19.72 -8.74
N ALA A 157 16.04 -19.88 -9.93
CA ALA A 157 16.35 -18.81 -10.87
C ALA A 157 15.10 -18.00 -11.25
N ALA A 158 14.01 -18.69 -11.62
CA ALA A 158 12.75 -18.05 -11.96
C ALA A 158 12.17 -17.22 -10.79
N ILE A 159 12.29 -17.70 -9.54
CA ILE A 159 11.86 -16.95 -8.35
C ILE A 159 12.72 -15.68 -8.18
N LEU A 160 14.04 -15.79 -8.33
CA LEU A 160 14.95 -14.65 -8.24
C LEU A 160 14.70 -13.62 -9.34
N GLN A 161 14.47 -14.06 -10.58
CA GLN A 161 14.16 -13.18 -11.70
C GLN A 161 12.83 -12.44 -11.47
N LYS A 162 11.79 -13.14 -10.99
CA LYS A 162 10.51 -12.52 -10.63
C LYS A 162 10.67 -11.45 -9.56
N ARG A 163 11.48 -11.71 -8.53
CA ARG A 163 11.79 -10.74 -7.47
C ARG A 163 12.53 -9.51 -8.00
N TYR A 164 13.54 -9.71 -8.84
CA TYR A 164 14.28 -8.61 -9.47
C TYR A 164 13.38 -7.74 -10.37
N ASN A 165 12.59 -8.39 -11.23
CA ASN A 165 11.62 -7.70 -12.10
C ASN A 165 10.58 -6.92 -11.28
N SER A 166 10.15 -7.46 -10.13
CA SER A 166 9.27 -6.74 -9.20
C SER A 166 9.89 -5.44 -8.70
N LEU A 167 11.18 -5.46 -8.30
CA LEU A 167 11.90 -4.25 -7.87
C LEU A 167 12.03 -3.21 -9.00
N ILE A 168 12.34 -3.66 -10.22
CA ILE A 168 12.39 -2.78 -11.40
C ILE A 168 11.03 -2.13 -11.66
N ASN A 169 9.95 -2.93 -11.64
CA ASN A 169 8.60 -2.42 -11.87
C ASN A 169 8.21 -1.40 -10.78
N LEU A 170 8.56 -1.67 -9.53
CA LEU A 170 8.32 -0.76 -8.42
C LEU A 170 9.09 0.56 -8.60
N LYS A 171 10.36 0.50 -9.03
CA LYS A 171 11.15 1.69 -9.40
C LYS A 171 10.49 2.49 -10.52
N LYS A 172 10.02 1.84 -11.60
CA LYS A 172 9.31 2.48 -12.71
C LYS A 172 8.03 3.19 -12.23
N ASN A 173 7.25 2.52 -11.39
CA ASN A 173 6.01 3.08 -10.83
C ASN A 173 6.29 4.32 -9.99
N ILE A 174 7.30 4.29 -9.12
CA ILE A 174 7.66 5.47 -8.32
C ILE A 174 8.12 6.63 -9.19
N LEU A 175 8.95 6.38 -10.20
CA LEU A 175 9.39 7.42 -11.13
C LEU A 175 8.20 8.04 -11.89
N SER A 176 7.19 7.24 -12.25
CA SER A 176 5.93 7.76 -12.82
C SER A 176 5.17 8.64 -11.83
N HIS A 177 5.06 8.25 -10.56
CA HIS A 177 4.39 9.05 -9.53
C HIS A 177 5.11 10.38 -9.27
N ILE A 178 6.45 10.37 -9.23
CA ILE A 178 7.27 11.59 -9.08
C ILE A 178 6.95 12.55 -10.24
N ARG A 179 7.00 12.07 -11.49
CA ARG A 179 6.65 12.89 -12.66
C ARG A 179 5.25 13.49 -12.58
N ASN A 180 4.27 12.72 -12.10
CA ASN A 180 2.90 13.21 -11.97
C ASN A 180 2.81 14.34 -10.92
N ILE A 181 3.54 14.23 -9.80
CA ILE A 181 3.60 15.28 -8.78
C ILE A 181 4.32 16.50 -9.32
N ASP A 182 5.45 16.34 -10.01
CA ASP A 182 6.19 17.44 -10.63
C ASP A 182 5.33 18.19 -11.65
N ASN A 183 4.63 17.46 -12.53
CA ASN A 183 3.70 18.05 -13.50
C ASN A 183 2.54 18.78 -12.81
N LYS A 184 1.98 18.20 -11.75
CA LYS A 184 0.92 18.83 -10.95
C LYS A 184 1.40 20.13 -10.32
N TYR A 185 2.61 20.12 -9.74
CA TYR A 185 3.24 21.31 -9.20
C TYR A 185 3.38 22.39 -10.27
N VAL A 186 3.92 22.05 -11.43
CA VAL A 186 4.11 23.01 -12.53
C VAL A 186 2.78 23.60 -13.01
N ILE A 187 1.75 22.77 -13.20
CA ILE A 187 0.42 23.23 -13.62
C ILE A 187 -0.21 24.17 -12.59
N THR A 188 -0.05 23.88 -11.29
CA THR A 188 -0.63 24.71 -10.22
C THR A 188 0.05 26.07 -10.11
N TYR A 189 1.38 26.15 -10.24
CA TYR A 189 2.13 27.38 -9.96
C TYR A 189 2.58 28.18 -11.19
N LYS A 190 2.34 27.70 -12.42
CA LYS A 190 2.77 28.42 -13.64
C LYS A 190 2.34 29.88 -13.72
N ASN A 191 1.11 30.19 -13.31
CA ASN A 191 0.56 31.53 -13.38
C ASN A 191 0.90 32.35 -12.12
N VAL A 192 1.22 31.67 -11.02
CA VAL A 192 1.53 32.29 -9.73
C VAL A 192 2.95 32.82 -9.70
N ASP A 193 3.91 32.01 -10.18
CA ASP A 193 5.33 32.33 -10.11
C ASP A 193 5.85 33.06 -11.38
N GLY A 194 4.97 33.34 -12.36
CA GLY A 194 5.32 34.09 -13.58
C GLY A 194 6.20 33.32 -14.58
N TYR A 195 6.25 32.00 -14.48
CA TYR A 195 7.07 31.15 -15.35
C TYR A 195 6.34 30.68 -16.59
N SER A 196 7.06 30.62 -17.72
CA SER A 196 6.57 29.91 -18.91
C SER A 196 6.79 28.39 -18.75
N VAL A 197 5.84 27.59 -19.24
CA VAL A 197 5.89 26.12 -19.12
C VAL A 197 6.17 25.49 -20.47
N ILE A 198 7.26 24.73 -20.54
CA ILE A 198 7.54 23.89 -21.70
C ILE A 198 7.01 22.49 -21.39
N LYS A 199 6.06 22.02 -22.20
CA LYS A 199 5.57 20.65 -22.14
C LYS A 199 6.64 19.71 -22.72
N GLY A 200 7.16 18.83 -21.88
CA GLY A 200 8.06 17.78 -22.33
C GLY A 200 7.34 16.74 -23.20
N SER A 201 7.99 16.25 -24.26
CA SER A 201 7.52 15.10 -25.05
C SER A 201 8.01 13.78 -24.43
N GLY A 202 7.27 12.69 -24.65
CA GLY A 202 7.77 11.33 -24.35
C GLY A 202 8.02 11.01 -22.86
N GLY A 203 7.19 11.50 -21.93
CA GLY A 203 7.30 11.13 -20.51
C GLY A 203 8.36 11.92 -19.73
N THR A 204 8.81 13.05 -20.26
CA THR A 204 9.60 14.04 -19.54
C THR A 204 8.69 14.95 -18.70
N PRO A 205 9.05 15.28 -17.44
CA PRO A 205 8.25 16.18 -16.63
C PRO A 205 8.29 17.61 -17.18
N TYR A 206 7.25 18.38 -16.91
CA TYR A 206 7.19 19.79 -17.26
C TYR A 206 8.26 20.57 -16.51
N ARG A 207 8.84 21.56 -17.17
CA ARG A 207 9.87 22.42 -16.58
C ARG A 207 9.41 23.86 -16.60
N PHE A 208 9.69 24.57 -15.51
CA PHE A 208 9.60 26.03 -15.51
C PHE A 208 10.76 26.61 -16.29
N PHE A 209 10.46 27.61 -17.10
CA PHE A 209 11.45 28.43 -17.77
C PHE A 209 11.25 29.88 -17.30
N ALA A 210 12.28 30.43 -16.64
CA ALA A 210 12.32 31.84 -16.29
C ALA A 210 12.21 32.67 -17.57
N PRO A 211 11.31 33.68 -17.64
CA PRO A 211 11.38 34.63 -18.73
C PRO A 211 12.79 35.22 -18.75
N ARG A 212 13.44 35.24 -19.92
CA ARG A 212 14.71 35.94 -20.06
C ARG A 212 14.45 37.41 -19.69
N LEU A 213 15.15 37.92 -18.68
CA LEU A 213 15.15 39.35 -18.38
C LEU A 213 15.63 40.04 -19.67
N ARG A 214 14.80 40.94 -20.22
CA ARG A 214 15.17 41.79 -21.34
C ARG A 214 16.07 42.92 -20.86
#